data_AF-A0A6A6TAJ1-F1
#
_entry.id   AF-A0A6A6TAJ1-F1
#
_cell.length_a   1.000
_cell.length_b   1.000
_cell.length_c   1.000
_cell.angle_alpha   90.00
_cell.angle_beta   90.00
_cell.angle_gamma   90.00
#
_symmetry.space_group_name_H-M   'P 1'
#
loop_
_entity.id
_entity.type
_entity.pdbx_description
1 polymer ?
#
loop_
_entity_poly.entity_id
_entity_poly.type
_entity_poly.pdbx_seq_one_letter_code
_entity_poly.pdbx_strand_id
1 'polypeptide(L)'
;MGILDLLPHCVSGVYFIYHSDFEKWSFGKLSAMHETALALEGGYDYYYMGYYIHSCIKMRYKGEYKPSYLLDPETYDWNPLDGELRTLLDSKTYVSLSRERRQKEGRRETRTAPDGENESDSDSSADDLEKYPHPSAAEAGKAVQGGMSLFELKVPGVMTVEEIEQQVDLDRQSFKIQGRIVEAQDLVPWDQGDLRDGGTLKGVVGELVACLTFPISGRPIKNLPESITVGREDSAAQIFQKIADASRFTIHRLRVTKGSDGSPIPNAGDVTVHQTGLRNKSAIDVKDLGPQIAWRTVFVIEYLAPIVIHPLFYYARPLIYGTSEPPSELQKLTMIMVVLHFVKRELETLFVHRFSLATMPFRNIFKNSAHYWILSGFNMAYWIYAPTSPTARPANPPLLYLGIAHYVVGELGNLYSHLVLKNLRKPGGTERGIPQGLGFNVVTCPNYMFEIMAWVGVLMVSWNLSTLLFIVVSTAQLGAWGKKKERRYRKEFGDKYKRKRFVILPGVF
;
A
#
# COMPACT_ATOMS: atom_id res chain seq x y z
N MET A 1 52.10 -4.58 1.44
CA MET A 1 51.17 -4.05 2.44
C MET A 1 49.80 -4.67 2.19
N GLY A 2 49.23 -5.36 3.17
CA GLY A 2 47.84 -5.82 3.15
C GLY A 2 46.98 -4.96 4.06
N ILE A 3 45.79 -4.60 3.62
CA ILE A 3 44.76 -3.89 4.39
C ILE A 3 43.58 -4.84 4.52
N LEU A 4 43.23 -5.16 5.77
CA LEU A 4 42.19 -6.12 6.13
C LEU A 4 41.18 -5.47 7.06
N ASP A 5 39.90 -5.81 6.86
CA ASP A 5 38.83 -5.53 7.83
C ASP A 5 38.49 -6.82 8.58
N LEU A 6 38.45 -6.75 9.91
CA LEU A 6 38.02 -7.85 10.77
C LEU A 6 36.57 -7.61 11.19
N LEU A 7 35.67 -8.44 10.68
CA LEU A 7 34.23 -8.41 10.92
C LEU A 7 33.82 -9.55 11.85
N PRO A 8 32.66 -9.49 12.53
CA PRO A 8 32.27 -10.49 13.53
C PRO A 8 32.37 -11.96 13.11
N HIS A 9 32.20 -12.25 11.82
CA HIS A 9 32.24 -13.61 11.26
C HIS A 9 33.23 -13.78 10.10
N CYS A 10 33.98 -12.74 9.73
CA CYS A 10 34.76 -12.75 8.49
C CYS A 10 36.03 -11.92 8.58
N VAL A 11 37.11 -12.46 8.00
CA VAL A 11 38.28 -11.66 7.59
C VAL A 11 38.03 -11.15 6.18
N SER A 12 38.11 -9.85 5.94
CA SER A 12 37.85 -9.23 4.63
C SER A 12 39.13 -8.61 4.07
N GLY A 13 39.60 -9.14 2.95
CA GLY A 13 40.74 -8.59 2.22
C GLY A 13 40.33 -7.37 1.40
N VAL A 14 40.87 -6.19 1.74
CA VAL A 14 40.52 -4.92 1.07
C VAL A 14 41.54 -4.60 -0.02
N TYR A 15 42.80 -4.38 0.36
CA TYR A 15 43.87 -4.06 -0.57
C TYR A 15 45.12 -4.86 -0.26
N PHE A 16 45.75 -5.40 -1.31
CA PHE A 16 47.09 -5.97 -1.22
C PHE A 16 47.99 -5.30 -2.25
N ILE A 17 48.97 -4.55 -1.76
CA ILE A 17 49.82 -3.68 -2.58
C ILE A 17 51.28 -4.11 -2.41
N TYR A 18 51.96 -4.33 -3.51
CA TYR A 18 53.40 -4.57 -3.57
C TYR A 18 53.99 -3.96 -4.85
N HIS A 19 55.30 -3.72 -4.86
CA HIS A 19 55.99 -3.12 -6.01
C HIS A 19 55.97 -4.07 -7.22
N SER A 20 55.79 -3.54 -8.43
CA SER A 20 55.59 -4.32 -9.67
C SER A 20 56.72 -5.30 -9.96
N ASP A 21 57.95 -5.00 -9.55
CA ASP A 21 59.13 -5.87 -9.74
C ASP A 21 58.96 -7.28 -9.12
N PHE A 22 58.04 -7.43 -8.17
CA PHE A 22 57.76 -8.70 -7.50
C PHE A 22 56.57 -9.46 -8.09
N GLU A 23 55.97 -9.01 -9.20
CA GLU A 23 54.80 -9.66 -9.83
C GLU A 23 55.03 -11.15 -10.11
N LYS A 24 56.24 -11.53 -10.53
CA LYS A 24 56.62 -12.92 -10.80
C LYS A 24 56.47 -13.88 -9.61
N TRP A 25 56.46 -13.36 -8.38
CA TRP A 25 56.36 -14.16 -7.16
C TRP A 25 54.92 -14.34 -6.68
N SER A 26 53.93 -13.71 -7.32
CA SER A 26 52.50 -13.88 -7.02
C SER A 26 52.16 -13.71 -5.53
N PHE A 27 52.69 -12.67 -4.87
CA PHE A 27 52.48 -12.45 -3.43
C PHE A 27 51.00 -12.37 -3.00
N GLY A 28 50.07 -12.10 -3.91
CA GLY A 28 48.63 -12.21 -3.64
C GLY A 28 48.20 -13.60 -3.17
N LYS A 29 48.79 -14.67 -3.71
CA LYS A 29 48.51 -16.06 -3.25
C LYS A 29 49.02 -16.29 -1.83
N LEU A 30 50.18 -15.72 -1.50
CA LEU A 30 50.76 -15.81 -0.15
C LEU A 30 49.91 -15.04 0.86
N SER A 31 49.46 -13.83 0.49
CA SER A 31 48.53 -13.03 1.32
C SER A 31 47.24 -13.79 1.60
N ALA A 32 46.64 -14.37 0.56
CA ALA A 32 45.43 -15.19 0.70
C ALA A 32 45.61 -16.36 1.67
N MET A 33 46.75 -17.07 1.63
CA MET A 33 47.03 -18.14 2.59
C MET A 33 47.17 -17.62 4.01
N HIS A 34 47.83 -16.48 4.19
CA HIS A 34 48.00 -15.88 5.52
C HIS A 34 46.69 -15.37 6.10
N GLU A 35 45.85 -14.73 5.28
CA GLU A 35 44.50 -14.28 5.65
C GLU A 35 43.57 -15.47 5.95
N THR A 36 43.72 -16.58 5.22
CA THR A 36 42.99 -17.83 5.52
C THR A 36 43.43 -18.42 6.87
N ALA A 37 44.74 -18.45 7.14
CA ALA A 37 45.26 -18.89 8.45
C ALA A 37 44.76 -17.99 9.58
N LEU A 38 44.75 -16.67 9.37
CA LEU A 38 44.20 -15.70 10.32
C LEU A 38 42.70 -15.95 10.59
N ALA A 39 41.91 -16.25 9.56
CA ALA A 39 40.50 -16.59 9.71
C ALA A 39 40.33 -17.84 10.60
N LEU A 40 41.12 -18.89 10.35
CA LEU A 40 41.09 -20.13 11.13
C LEU A 40 41.53 -19.92 12.58
N GLU A 41 42.65 -19.24 12.81
CA GLU A 41 43.20 -18.99 14.15
C GLU A 41 42.30 -18.06 14.96
N GLY A 42 41.68 -17.07 14.29
CA GLY A 42 40.75 -16.14 14.91
C GLY A 42 39.35 -16.70 15.14
N GLY A 43 39.05 -17.93 14.69
CA GLY A 43 37.73 -18.55 14.81
C GLY A 43 36.65 -17.87 13.97
N TYR A 44 37.04 -17.24 12.85
CA TYR A 44 36.09 -16.66 11.89
C TYR A 44 35.50 -17.74 10.99
N ASP A 45 34.23 -17.56 10.62
CA ASP A 45 33.52 -18.50 9.76
C ASP A 45 33.94 -18.39 8.28
N TYR A 46 34.36 -17.19 7.86
CA TYR A 46 34.59 -16.88 6.44
C TYR A 46 35.85 -16.02 6.19
N TYR A 47 36.38 -16.15 4.97
CA TYR A 47 37.39 -15.25 4.42
C TYR A 47 36.88 -14.67 3.09
N TYR A 48 36.70 -13.35 3.05
CA TYR A 48 36.22 -12.63 1.87
C TYR A 48 37.41 -12.09 1.06
N MET A 49 37.64 -12.70 -0.11
CA MET A 49 38.75 -12.36 -1.01
C MET A 49 38.47 -11.16 -1.93
N GLY A 50 37.36 -10.44 -1.74
CA GLY A 50 36.93 -9.35 -2.62
C GLY A 50 36.30 -9.81 -3.93
N TYR A 51 36.12 -8.87 -4.86
CA TYR A 51 35.47 -9.12 -6.16
C TYR A 51 36.15 -10.24 -6.96
N TYR A 52 35.34 -10.96 -7.75
CA TYR A 52 35.79 -12.01 -8.66
C TYR A 52 35.18 -11.80 -10.04
N ILE A 53 36.05 -11.63 -11.05
CA ILE A 53 35.66 -11.52 -12.46
C ILE A 53 36.26 -12.74 -13.16
N HIS A 54 35.40 -13.63 -13.65
CA HIS A 54 35.81 -14.95 -14.15
C HIS A 54 36.76 -14.86 -15.37
N SER A 55 36.50 -13.91 -16.27
CA SER A 55 37.36 -13.64 -17.44
C SER A 55 38.68 -12.95 -17.09
N CYS A 56 38.84 -12.40 -15.88
CA CYS A 56 40.05 -11.71 -15.46
C CYS A 56 41.12 -12.70 -14.96
N ILE A 57 42.17 -12.88 -15.76
CA ILE A 57 43.28 -13.81 -15.47
C ILE A 57 43.88 -13.55 -14.07
N LYS A 58 44.04 -12.28 -13.68
CA LYS A 58 44.61 -11.90 -12.36
C LYS A 58 43.75 -12.30 -11.17
N MET A 59 42.46 -12.58 -11.36
CA MET A 59 41.53 -12.96 -10.30
C MET A 59 41.23 -14.46 -10.25
N ARG A 60 41.61 -15.23 -11.29
CA ARG A 60 41.29 -16.66 -11.39
C ARG A 60 41.74 -17.48 -10.18
N TYR A 61 42.88 -17.13 -9.60
CA TYR A 61 43.43 -17.84 -8.45
C TYR A 61 42.49 -17.87 -7.23
N LYS A 62 41.61 -16.88 -7.06
CA LYS A 62 40.67 -16.84 -5.93
C LYS A 62 39.71 -18.04 -5.94
N GLY A 63 39.34 -18.53 -7.14
CA GLY A 63 38.48 -19.70 -7.29
C GLY A 63 39.19 -21.04 -7.13
N GLU A 64 40.52 -21.05 -6.95
CA GLU A 64 41.32 -22.26 -6.71
C GLU A 64 41.24 -22.72 -5.24
N TYR A 65 40.98 -21.81 -4.30
CA TYR A 65 40.78 -22.15 -2.89
C TYR A 65 39.40 -22.80 -2.69
N LYS A 66 39.34 -23.86 -1.89
CA LYS A 66 38.11 -24.65 -1.68
C LYS A 66 37.83 -24.89 -0.19
N PRO A 67 36.55 -24.85 0.23
CA PRO A 67 35.37 -24.47 -0.57
C PRO A 67 35.38 -22.96 -0.92
N SER A 68 34.89 -22.59 -2.10
CA SER A 68 34.75 -21.20 -2.54
C SER A 68 33.34 -20.94 -3.01
N TYR A 69 32.86 -19.74 -2.71
CA TYR A 69 31.50 -19.30 -3.04
C TYR A 69 31.57 -17.96 -3.78
N LEU A 70 30.63 -17.77 -4.70
CA LEU A 70 30.42 -16.51 -5.40
C LEU A 70 29.02 -16.00 -5.08
N LEU A 71 28.92 -14.72 -4.77
CA LEU A 71 27.67 -14.05 -4.46
C LEU A 71 26.83 -13.91 -5.73
N ASP A 72 25.60 -14.38 -5.71
CA ASP A 72 24.65 -14.17 -6.81
C ASP A 72 24.28 -12.67 -6.88
N PRO A 73 24.46 -12.01 -8.04
CA PRO A 73 24.28 -10.56 -8.16
C PRO A 73 22.82 -10.11 -8.06
N GLU A 74 21.84 -11.02 -8.18
CA GLU A 74 20.41 -10.67 -8.13
C GLU A 74 19.79 -10.98 -6.77
N THR A 75 20.22 -12.05 -6.11
CA THR A 75 19.63 -12.53 -4.85
C THR A 75 20.52 -12.33 -3.63
N TYR A 76 21.81 -12.04 -3.84
CA TYR A 76 22.82 -11.98 -2.79
C TYR A 76 23.00 -13.30 -2.03
N ASP A 77 22.61 -14.42 -2.64
CA ASP A 77 22.87 -15.76 -2.12
C ASP A 77 24.28 -16.23 -2.49
N TRP A 78 24.99 -16.86 -1.54
CA TRP A 78 26.31 -17.44 -1.79
C TRP A 78 26.18 -18.81 -2.46
N ASN A 79 26.68 -18.92 -3.70
CA ASN A 79 26.64 -20.16 -4.47
C ASN A 79 28.04 -20.77 -4.61
N PRO A 80 28.20 -22.10 -4.51
CA PRO A 80 29.48 -22.75 -4.75
C PRO A 80 30.08 -22.38 -6.11
N LEU A 81 31.34 -21.96 -6.12
CA LEU A 81 32.09 -21.63 -7.34
C LEU A 81 32.67 -22.90 -7.98
N ASP A 82 31.79 -23.82 -8.32
CA ASP A 82 32.05 -25.08 -9.00
C ASP A 82 30.82 -25.53 -9.81
N GLY A 83 30.91 -26.71 -10.42
CA GLY A 83 29.79 -27.34 -11.14
C GLY A 83 29.08 -26.41 -12.13
N GLU A 84 27.77 -26.28 -11.95
CA GLU A 84 26.87 -25.49 -12.81
C GLU A 84 27.31 -24.03 -12.93
N LEU A 85 27.65 -23.36 -11.81
CA LEU A 85 28.01 -21.94 -11.84
C LEU A 85 29.27 -21.70 -12.67
N ARG A 86 30.27 -22.55 -12.49
CA ARG A 86 31.53 -22.41 -13.24
C ARG A 86 31.33 -22.62 -14.73
N THR A 87 30.58 -23.64 -15.13
CA THR A 87 30.27 -23.90 -16.56
C THR A 87 29.50 -22.75 -17.19
N LEU A 88 28.59 -22.12 -16.45
CA LEU A 88 27.88 -20.93 -16.92
C LEU A 88 28.83 -19.73 -17.06
N LEU A 89 29.73 -19.51 -16.11
CA LEU A 89 30.71 -18.42 -16.18
C LEU A 89 31.74 -18.60 -17.31
N ASP A 90 32.04 -19.85 -17.71
CA ASP A 90 32.91 -20.14 -18.86
C ASP A 90 32.26 -19.73 -20.20
N SER A 91 30.93 -19.64 -20.26
CA SER A 91 30.15 -19.40 -21.49
C SER A 91 29.44 -18.04 -21.54
N LYS A 92 29.07 -17.47 -20.39
CA LYS A 92 28.30 -16.22 -20.29
C LYS A 92 29.10 -15.14 -19.59
N THR A 93 28.93 -13.88 -20.01
CA THR A 93 29.60 -12.75 -19.36
C THR A 93 28.93 -12.34 -18.06
N TYR A 94 27.62 -12.56 -17.94
CA TYR A 94 26.82 -12.31 -16.74
C TYR A 94 26.06 -13.58 -16.33
N VAL A 95 26.20 -14.00 -15.07
CA VAL A 95 25.55 -15.20 -14.54
C VAL A 95 24.91 -14.90 -13.19
N SER A 96 23.61 -15.20 -13.08
CA SER A 96 22.88 -15.34 -11.81
C SER A 96 22.21 -16.71 -11.82
N LEU A 97 22.59 -17.60 -10.89
CA LEU A 97 22.00 -18.93 -10.82
C LEU A 97 20.52 -18.88 -10.48
N SER A 98 20.12 -17.91 -9.65
CA SER A 98 18.71 -17.70 -9.33
C SER A 98 17.88 -17.41 -10.59
N ARG A 99 18.42 -16.60 -11.51
CA ARG A 99 17.79 -16.29 -12.80
C ARG A 99 17.74 -17.49 -13.72
N GLU A 100 18.85 -18.22 -13.86
CA GLU A 100 18.92 -19.41 -14.72
C GLU A 100 17.90 -20.47 -14.27
N ARG A 101 17.73 -20.65 -12.95
CA ARG A 101 16.72 -21.55 -12.37
C ARG A 101 15.30 -21.09 -12.68
N ARG A 102 14.98 -19.81 -12.45
CA ARG A 102 13.66 -19.23 -12.80
C ARG A 102 13.31 -19.41 -14.27
N GLN A 103 14.28 -19.22 -15.17
CA GLN A 103 14.07 -19.41 -16.60
C GLN A 103 13.84 -20.90 -16.97
N LYS A 104 14.59 -21.81 -16.36
CA LYS A 104 14.39 -23.26 -16.54
C LYS A 104 13.01 -23.72 -16.04
N GLU A 105 12.53 -23.19 -14.92
CA GLU A 105 11.21 -23.49 -14.36
C GLU A 105 10.09 -22.94 -15.25
N GLY A 106 10.18 -21.68 -15.68
CA GLY A 106 9.22 -21.08 -16.60
C GLY A 106 9.11 -21.84 -17.94
N ARG A 107 10.23 -22.29 -18.51
CA ARG A 107 10.24 -23.15 -19.72
C ARG A 107 9.63 -24.54 -19.48
N ARG A 108 9.66 -25.05 -18.24
CA ARG A 108 9.05 -26.33 -17.86
C ARG A 108 7.53 -26.22 -17.75
N GLU A 109 7.01 -25.11 -17.22
CA GLU A 109 5.57 -24.87 -17.11
C GLU A 109 4.90 -24.65 -18.49
N THR A 110 5.58 -23.96 -19.42
CA THR A 110 5.07 -23.79 -20.79
C THR A 110 4.98 -25.11 -21.57
N ARG A 111 5.82 -26.09 -21.25
CA ARG A 111 5.84 -27.44 -21.87
C ARG A 111 4.70 -28.36 -21.41
N THR A 112 3.92 -27.99 -20.39
CA THR A 112 2.79 -28.81 -19.87
C THR A 112 1.42 -28.45 -20.44
N ALA A 113 1.33 -27.49 -21.37
CA ALA A 113 0.11 -27.26 -22.17
C ALA A 113 0.11 -28.21 -23.39
N PRO A 114 -0.99 -28.94 -23.68
CA PRO A 114 -1.05 -29.75 -24.87
C PRO A 114 -1.40 -28.85 -26.05
N ASP A 115 -0.43 -28.60 -26.93
CA ASP A 115 -0.64 -28.59 -28.37
C ASP A 115 0.73 -28.60 -29.05
N GLY A 116 0.84 -29.45 -30.06
CA GLY A 116 2.09 -29.71 -30.76
C GLY A 116 2.49 -28.56 -31.66
N GLU A 117 3.79 -28.36 -31.79
CA GLU A 117 4.49 -28.21 -33.07
C GLU A 117 6.00 -28.20 -32.81
N ASN A 118 6.76 -28.71 -33.78
CA ASN A 118 8.21 -28.77 -33.76
C ASN A 118 8.79 -27.35 -33.74
N GLU A 119 9.47 -26.98 -32.65
CA GLU A 119 10.46 -25.91 -32.69
C GLU A 119 11.82 -26.49 -32.31
N SER A 120 12.76 -26.30 -33.23
CA SER A 120 14.18 -26.61 -33.08
C SER A 120 14.73 -26.00 -31.78
N ASP A 121 15.36 -26.84 -30.95
CA ASP A 121 16.24 -26.42 -29.85
C ASP A 121 17.41 -25.60 -30.43
N SER A 122 17.18 -24.31 -30.69
CA SER A 122 18.26 -23.35 -30.84
C SER A 122 18.70 -22.97 -29.43
N ASP A 123 19.69 -23.69 -28.93
CA ASP A 123 20.46 -23.34 -27.74
C ASP A 123 21.28 -22.08 -28.08
N SER A 124 20.61 -20.92 -28.14
CA SER A 124 21.26 -19.64 -28.44
C SER A 124 22.04 -19.20 -27.20
N SER A 125 23.26 -19.70 -27.14
CA SER A 125 24.35 -19.41 -26.21
C SER A 125 24.92 -17.98 -26.35
N ALA A 126 24.12 -17.01 -26.76
CA ALA A 126 24.50 -15.61 -26.77
C ALA A 126 23.84 -14.93 -25.58
N ASP A 127 24.61 -14.13 -24.83
CA ASP A 127 24.04 -13.18 -23.87
C ASP A 127 22.89 -12.43 -24.58
N ASP A 128 21.64 -12.55 -24.09
CA ASP A 128 20.47 -11.81 -24.60
C ASP A 128 20.63 -10.31 -24.28
N LEU A 129 21.69 -9.69 -24.78
CA LEU A 129 21.98 -8.26 -24.72
C LEU A 129 20.90 -7.48 -25.48
N GLU A 130 20.18 -8.12 -26.41
CA GLU A 130 18.98 -7.55 -27.06
C GLU A 130 17.88 -7.15 -26.06
N LYS A 131 17.86 -7.74 -24.86
CA LYS A 131 16.89 -7.38 -23.82
C LYS A 131 17.18 -6.03 -23.17
N TYR A 132 18.44 -5.56 -23.25
CA TYR A 132 18.93 -4.33 -22.65
C TYR A 132 19.05 -3.24 -23.73
N PRO A 133 18.30 -2.13 -23.63
CA PRO A 133 18.17 -1.16 -24.72
C PRO A 133 19.48 -0.42 -25.06
N HIS A 134 20.46 -0.40 -24.14
CA HIS A 134 21.72 0.32 -24.32
C HIS A 134 22.93 -0.56 -23.92
N PRO A 135 23.88 -0.80 -24.85
CA PRO A 135 25.01 -1.70 -24.61
C PRO A 135 26.15 -1.08 -23.78
N SER A 136 26.18 0.25 -23.60
CA SER A 136 27.20 0.93 -22.80
C SER A 136 26.60 1.81 -21.70
N ALA A 137 27.32 1.93 -20.58
CA ALA A 137 26.92 2.81 -19.47
C ALA A 137 26.82 4.28 -19.89
N ALA A 138 27.64 4.71 -20.86
CA ALA A 138 27.60 6.07 -21.38
C ALA A 138 26.33 6.36 -22.19
N GLU A 139 25.88 5.39 -23.01
CA GLU A 139 24.62 5.51 -23.77
C GLU A 139 23.40 5.41 -22.86
N ALA A 140 23.41 4.47 -21.91
CA ALA A 140 22.38 4.37 -20.88
C ALA A 140 22.27 5.68 -20.08
N GLY A 141 23.40 6.28 -19.69
CA GLY A 141 23.43 7.56 -19.00
C GLY A 141 22.84 8.71 -19.83
N LYS A 142 23.13 8.77 -21.14
CA LYS A 142 22.51 9.74 -22.06
C LYS A 142 21.01 9.53 -22.22
N ALA A 143 20.56 8.28 -22.28
CA ALA A 143 19.15 7.95 -22.40
C ALA A 143 18.36 8.41 -21.17
N VAL A 144 18.89 8.18 -19.96
CA VAL A 144 18.29 8.67 -18.71
C VAL A 144 18.27 10.19 -18.64
N GLN A 145 19.36 10.86 -19.06
CA GLN A 145 19.37 12.33 -19.18
C GLN A 145 18.33 12.85 -20.19
N GLY A 146 17.98 12.06 -21.19
CA GLY A 146 16.90 12.32 -22.16
C GLY A 146 15.50 11.98 -21.66
N GLY A 147 15.34 11.52 -20.42
CA GLY A 147 14.05 11.21 -19.81
C GLY A 147 13.64 9.74 -19.82
N MET A 148 14.52 8.82 -20.25
CA MET A 148 14.26 7.38 -20.13
C MET A 148 14.22 6.97 -18.64
N SER A 149 13.19 6.22 -18.26
CA SER A 149 13.10 5.70 -16.89
C SER A 149 14.14 4.61 -16.63
N LEU A 150 14.63 4.54 -15.39
CA LEU A 150 15.52 3.48 -14.93
C LEU A 150 14.89 2.08 -15.10
N PHE A 151 13.56 1.97 -15.00
CA PHE A 151 12.85 0.70 -15.20
C PHE A 151 12.90 0.21 -16.64
N GLU A 152 13.07 1.12 -17.62
CA GLU A 152 13.20 0.78 -19.04
C GLU A 152 14.62 0.32 -19.38
N LEU A 153 15.63 0.82 -18.65
CA LEU A 153 17.02 0.36 -18.77
C LEU A 153 17.20 -1.11 -18.36
N LYS A 154 16.29 -1.64 -17.54
CA LYS A 154 16.33 -3.01 -17.00
C LYS A 154 17.64 -3.37 -16.30
N VAL A 155 18.23 -2.43 -15.57
CA VAL A 155 19.53 -2.62 -14.89
C VAL A 155 19.48 -3.87 -13.99
N PRO A 156 20.41 -4.84 -14.11
CA PRO A 156 20.43 -6.01 -13.24
C PRO A 156 20.59 -5.63 -11.76
N GLY A 157 19.87 -6.33 -10.87
CA GLY A 157 19.89 -6.08 -9.42
C GLY A 157 19.01 -4.92 -8.94
N VAL A 158 18.37 -4.18 -9.85
CA VAL A 158 17.36 -3.16 -9.54
C VAL A 158 15.98 -3.84 -9.54
N MET A 159 15.16 -3.52 -8.55
CA MET A 159 13.78 -4.05 -8.51
C MET A 159 12.98 -3.58 -9.72
N THR A 160 12.21 -4.48 -10.30
CA THR A 160 11.20 -4.18 -11.32
C THR A 160 10.04 -3.39 -10.73
N VAL A 161 9.27 -2.73 -11.60
CA VAL A 161 8.02 -2.03 -11.21
C VAL A 161 7.08 -2.99 -10.49
N GLU A 162 6.96 -4.21 -11.01
CA GLU A 162 6.09 -5.25 -10.46
C GLU A 162 6.55 -5.68 -9.06
N GLU A 163 7.86 -5.82 -8.84
CA GLU A 163 8.43 -6.16 -7.53
C GLU A 163 8.23 -5.02 -6.53
N ILE A 164 8.38 -3.76 -6.94
CA ILE A 164 8.14 -2.61 -6.08
C ILE A 164 6.67 -2.53 -5.67
N GLU A 165 5.75 -2.72 -6.61
CA GLU A 165 4.32 -2.73 -6.32
C GLU A 165 3.91 -3.86 -5.36
N GLN A 166 4.64 -4.99 -5.37
CA GLN A 166 4.37 -6.14 -4.51
C GLN A 166 5.04 -6.03 -3.14
N GLN A 167 6.27 -5.52 -3.09
CA GLN A 167 7.13 -5.61 -1.92
C GLN A 167 7.25 -4.28 -1.15
N VAL A 168 6.96 -3.14 -1.79
CA VAL A 168 7.18 -1.81 -1.20
C VAL A 168 5.92 -0.94 -1.20
N ASP A 169 5.51 -0.52 0.00
CA ASP A 169 4.39 0.41 0.21
C ASP A 169 4.87 1.87 0.00
N LEU A 170 5.06 2.26 -1.27
CA LEU A 170 5.56 3.59 -1.63
C LEU A 170 4.66 4.73 -1.14
N ASP A 171 3.34 4.50 -1.05
CA ASP A 171 2.35 5.49 -0.64
C ASP A 171 2.61 6.04 0.77
N ARG A 172 3.26 5.25 1.63
CA ARG A 172 3.57 5.62 3.02
C ARG A 172 5.00 6.11 3.23
N GLN A 173 5.76 6.30 2.15
CA GLN A 173 7.11 6.81 2.27
C GLN A 173 7.09 8.26 2.75
N SER A 174 7.88 8.57 3.78
CA SER A 174 7.91 9.91 4.38
C SER A 174 9.04 10.75 3.80
N PHE A 175 8.72 11.97 3.38
CA PHE A 175 9.67 12.94 2.85
C PHE A 175 9.75 14.17 3.75
N LYS A 176 10.95 14.75 3.85
CA LYS A 176 11.15 16.06 4.50
C LYS A 176 11.13 17.15 3.44
N ILE A 177 10.06 17.93 3.38
CA ILE A 177 9.89 19.05 2.45
C ILE A 177 9.81 20.34 3.29
N GLN A 178 10.74 21.28 3.06
CA GLN A 178 10.77 22.58 3.77
C GLN A 178 10.65 22.45 5.30
N GLY A 179 11.29 21.43 5.88
CA GLY A 179 11.29 21.20 7.33
C GLY A 179 10.07 20.42 7.88
N ARG A 180 9.07 20.09 7.05
CA ARG A 180 7.92 19.27 7.44
C ARG A 180 8.06 17.85 6.90
N ILE A 181 7.64 16.87 7.69
CA ILE A 181 7.56 15.46 7.28
C ILE A 181 6.16 15.23 6.70
N VAL A 182 6.10 14.76 5.45
CA VAL A 182 4.86 14.49 4.71
C VAL A 182 4.95 13.09 4.11
N GLU A 183 3.86 12.32 4.16
CA GLU A 183 3.79 11.02 3.49
C GLU A 183 3.52 11.19 1.99
N ALA A 184 4.04 10.27 1.18
CA ALA A 184 3.91 10.29 -0.27
C ALA A 184 2.45 10.48 -0.72
N GLN A 185 1.53 9.68 -0.17
CA GLN A 185 0.09 9.73 -0.44
C GLN A 185 -0.60 11.06 -0.11
N ASP A 186 0.01 11.91 0.72
CA ASP A 186 -0.55 13.23 1.06
C ASP A 186 -0.10 14.32 0.08
N LEU A 187 0.80 14.00 -0.85
CA LEU A 187 1.23 14.91 -1.90
C LEU A 187 0.27 14.82 -3.10
N VAL A 188 -0.36 15.95 -3.47
CA VAL A 188 -1.25 16.05 -4.63
C VAL A 188 -0.69 15.43 -5.93
N PRO A 189 0.59 15.64 -6.30
CA PRO A 189 1.15 15.03 -7.52
C PRO A 189 1.42 13.51 -7.39
N TRP A 190 1.39 12.94 -6.18
CA TRP A 190 1.68 11.53 -5.95
C TRP A 190 0.63 10.59 -6.54
N ASP A 191 -0.65 10.89 -6.30
CA ASP A 191 -1.78 10.09 -6.78
C ASP A 191 -1.92 10.11 -8.31
N GLN A 192 -1.34 11.11 -8.98
CA GLN A 192 -1.38 11.29 -10.43
C GLN A 192 -0.12 10.76 -11.13
N GLY A 193 0.95 10.46 -10.38
CA GLY A 193 2.22 9.99 -10.93
C GLY A 193 2.16 8.53 -11.38
N ASP A 194 2.96 8.20 -12.39
CA ASP A 194 3.18 6.83 -12.88
C ASP A 194 4.55 6.36 -12.41
N LEU A 195 4.63 5.13 -11.91
CA LEU A 195 5.91 4.54 -11.47
C LEU A 195 6.87 4.34 -12.64
N ARG A 196 6.35 4.14 -13.85
CA ARG A 196 7.13 3.95 -15.08
C ARG A 196 7.61 5.26 -15.71
N ASP A 197 7.14 6.40 -15.21
CA ASP A 197 7.50 7.72 -15.72
C ASP A 197 8.43 8.44 -14.74
N GLY A 198 9.73 8.43 -15.04
CA GLY A 198 10.78 9.12 -14.28
C GLY A 198 10.62 10.65 -14.23
N GLY A 199 9.72 11.23 -15.02
CA GLY A 199 9.34 12.65 -14.92
C GLY A 199 8.34 12.96 -13.81
N THR A 200 7.69 11.94 -13.22
CA THR A 200 6.73 12.13 -12.13
C THR A 200 7.36 11.92 -10.77
N LEU A 201 6.84 12.58 -9.73
CA LEU A 201 7.31 12.38 -8.35
C LEU A 201 7.27 10.90 -7.93
N LYS A 202 6.24 10.17 -8.39
CA LYS A 202 6.07 8.75 -8.09
C LYS A 202 7.13 7.91 -8.79
N GLY A 203 7.42 8.16 -10.07
CA GLY A 203 8.50 7.51 -10.80
C GLY A 203 9.87 7.78 -10.20
N VAL A 204 10.21 9.04 -9.91
CA VAL A 204 11.50 9.40 -9.28
C VAL A 204 11.72 8.66 -7.95
N VAL A 205 10.70 8.64 -7.09
CA VAL A 205 10.78 7.90 -5.82
C VAL A 205 10.84 6.40 -6.06
N GLY A 206 10.06 5.90 -7.03
CA GLY A 206 10.10 4.51 -7.46
C GLY A 206 11.50 4.06 -7.86
N GLU A 207 12.16 4.81 -8.74
CA GLU A 207 13.52 4.53 -9.20
C GLU A 207 14.54 4.61 -8.06
N LEU A 208 14.41 5.59 -7.17
CA LEU A 208 15.25 5.70 -5.97
C LEU A 208 15.10 4.46 -5.08
N VAL A 209 13.87 4.04 -4.81
CA VAL A 209 13.57 2.85 -4.00
C VAL A 209 14.09 1.58 -4.68
N ALA A 210 13.92 1.48 -6.00
CA ALA A 210 14.40 0.37 -6.81
C ALA A 210 15.91 0.16 -6.68
N CYS A 211 16.67 1.26 -6.68
CA CYS A 211 18.12 1.27 -6.55
C CYS A 211 18.64 1.01 -5.13
N LEU A 212 17.84 1.34 -4.12
CA LEU A 212 18.30 1.28 -2.73
C LEU A 212 18.32 -0.14 -2.15
N THR A 213 17.73 -1.14 -2.83
CA THR A 213 17.75 -2.60 -2.57
C THR A 213 17.49 -3.10 -1.14
N PHE A 214 17.36 -2.20 -0.17
CA PHE A 214 17.05 -2.48 1.21
C PHE A 214 15.66 -1.94 1.52
N PRO A 215 14.81 -2.72 2.20
CA PRO A 215 13.64 -2.12 2.84
C PRO A 215 14.17 -1.03 3.77
N ILE A 216 13.75 0.21 3.55
CA ILE A 216 14.03 1.33 4.46
C ILE A 216 13.41 0.93 5.79
N SER A 217 14.20 0.27 6.63
CA SER A 217 13.72 -0.24 7.89
C SER A 217 13.36 0.98 8.73
N GLY A 218 12.09 1.07 9.09
CA GLY A 218 11.65 2.05 10.07
C GLY A 218 12.46 1.87 11.36
N ARG A 219 12.32 2.81 12.30
CA ARG A 219 12.96 2.68 13.61
C ARG A 219 12.69 1.29 14.20
N PRO A 220 13.71 0.59 14.72
CA PRO A 220 13.53 -0.75 15.26
C PRO A 220 12.49 -0.73 16.37
N ILE A 221 11.61 -1.74 16.38
CA ILE A 221 10.56 -1.89 17.38
C ILE A 221 11.23 -2.29 18.70
N LYS A 222 11.09 -1.45 19.72
CA LYS A 222 11.64 -1.71 21.05
C LYS A 222 11.01 -2.99 21.63
N ASN A 223 11.84 -3.88 22.17
CA ASN A 223 11.44 -5.15 22.79
C ASN A 223 10.73 -6.13 21.83
N LEU A 224 11.00 -6.05 20.52
CA LEU A 224 10.54 -7.08 19.60
C LEU A 224 11.27 -8.41 19.93
N PRO A 225 10.55 -9.52 20.15
CA PRO A 225 11.19 -10.80 20.44
C PRO A 225 11.90 -11.34 19.19
N GLU A 226 13.06 -11.94 19.36
CA GLU A 226 13.81 -12.58 18.25
C GLU A 226 13.06 -13.78 17.66
N SER A 227 12.29 -14.49 18.48
CA SER A 227 11.45 -15.59 18.03
C SER A 227 10.18 -15.72 18.87
N ILE A 228 9.15 -16.30 18.25
CA ILE A 228 7.90 -16.67 18.92
C ILE A 228 7.59 -18.13 18.60
N THR A 229 6.98 -18.83 19.54
CA THR A 229 6.52 -20.21 19.34
C THR A 229 5.00 -20.20 19.22
N VAL A 230 4.44 -20.71 18.13
CA VAL A 230 3.00 -20.90 17.94
C VAL A 230 2.76 -22.30 17.39
N GLY A 231 1.66 -22.93 17.80
CA GLY A 231 1.23 -24.22 17.30
C GLY A 231 0.74 -24.14 15.85
N ARG A 232 0.82 -25.26 15.15
CA ARG A 232 0.40 -25.37 13.74
C ARG A 232 -1.10 -25.08 13.54
N GLU A 233 -1.91 -25.60 14.46
CA GLU A 233 -3.37 -25.48 14.46
C GLU A 233 -3.88 -24.26 15.24
N ASP A 234 -2.96 -23.49 15.83
CA ASP A 234 -3.33 -22.24 16.49
C ASP A 234 -3.85 -21.22 15.46
N SER A 235 -4.70 -20.31 15.92
CA SER A 235 -5.14 -19.19 15.10
C SER A 235 -3.97 -18.26 14.76
N ALA A 236 -3.94 -17.75 13.53
CA ALA A 236 -2.99 -16.74 13.08
C ALA A 236 -3.03 -15.46 13.95
N ALA A 237 -4.16 -15.17 14.61
CA ALA A 237 -4.26 -14.07 15.58
C ALA A 237 -3.31 -14.23 16.77
N GLN A 238 -2.93 -15.46 17.15
CA GLN A 238 -1.99 -15.69 18.25
C GLN A 238 -0.58 -15.17 17.94
N ILE A 239 -0.17 -15.12 16.66
CA ILE A 239 1.09 -14.50 16.24
C ILE A 239 1.11 -13.03 16.69
N PHE A 240 0.03 -12.30 16.38
CA PHE A 240 -0.11 -10.89 16.76
C PHE A 240 -0.13 -10.72 18.28
N GLN A 241 -0.82 -11.60 19.01
CA GLN A 241 -0.91 -11.53 20.47
C GLN A 241 0.47 -11.72 21.12
N LYS A 242 1.22 -12.74 20.73
CA LYS A 242 2.56 -12.99 21.30
C LYS A 242 3.54 -11.86 21.01
N ILE A 243 3.50 -11.29 19.80
CA ILE A 243 4.33 -10.13 19.45
C ILE A 243 3.90 -8.92 20.27
N ALA A 244 2.59 -8.65 20.38
CA ALA A 244 2.04 -7.54 21.14
C ALA A 244 2.44 -7.61 22.62
N ASP A 245 2.32 -8.77 23.26
CA ASP A 245 2.65 -8.99 24.67
C ASP A 245 4.14 -8.76 24.93
N ALA A 246 5.03 -9.27 24.06
CA ALA A 246 6.47 -9.11 24.20
C ALA A 246 6.92 -7.65 23.94
N SER A 247 6.40 -7.05 22.87
CA SER A 247 6.81 -5.71 22.44
C SER A 247 6.08 -4.56 23.17
N ARG A 248 5.05 -4.87 23.97
CA ARG A 248 4.16 -3.92 24.65
C ARG A 248 3.40 -2.98 23.70
N PHE A 249 3.11 -3.45 22.49
CA PHE A 249 2.24 -2.76 21.54
C PHE A 249 0.86 -3.41 21.52
N THR A 250 -0.14 -2.72 20.99
CA THR A 250 -1.46 -3.33 20.77
C THR A 250 -1.46 -4.11 19.45
N ILE A 251 -2.22 -5.21 19.39
CA ILE A 251 -2.35 -6.04 18.18
C ILE A 251 -2.77 -5.24 16.93
N HIS A 252 -3.50 -4.15 17.11
CA HIS A 252 -3.98 -3.29 16.02
C HIS A 252 -2.89 -2.39 15.45
N ARG A 253 -1.84 -2.10 16.22
CA ARG A 253 -0.71 -1.27 15.82
C ARG A 253 0.34 -2.06 15.03
N LEU A 254 0.23 -3.38 15.00
CA LEU A 254 1.19 -4.26 14.35
C LEU A 254 0.68 -4.69 12.97
N ARG A 255 1.55 -4.61 11.96
CA ARG A 255 1.41 -5.32 10.69
C ARG A 255 2.47 -6.42 10.65
N VAL A 256 2.05 -7.65 10.39
CA VAL A 256 2.95 -8.80 10.26
C VAL A 256 2.90 -9.31 8.83
N THR A 257 4.06 -9.46 8.20
CA THR A 257 4.23 -10.00 6.84
C THR A 257 5.16 -11.21 6.89
N LYS A 258 5.05 -12.11 5.92
CA LYS A 258 5.99 -13.24 5.82
C LYS A 258 7.31 -12.73 5.24
N GLY A 259 8.43 -13.15 5.82
CA GLY A 259 9.75 -12.81 5.30
C GLY A 259 10.07 -13.48 3.96
N SER A 260 9.33 -14.53 3.56
CA SER A 260 9.56 -15.26 2.32
C SER A 260 9.07 -14.53 1.06
N ASP A 261 7.93 -13.84 1.16
CA ASP A 261 7.23 -13.24 0.00
C ASP A 261 6.64 -11.84 0.29
N GLY A 262 6.83 -11.30 1.50
CA GLY A 262 6.26 -10.03 1.92
C GLY A 262 4.73 -10.02 2.09
N SER A 263 4.06 -11.15 1.89
CA SER A 263 2.60 -11.21 1.93
C SER A 263 2.06 -10.99 3.36
N PRO A 264 0.94 -10.26 3.53
CA PRO A 264 0.40 -9.96 4.85
C PRO A 264 -0.22 -11.20 5.51
N ILE A 265 0.10 -11.41 6.79
CA ILE A 265 -0.54 -12.44 7.61
C ILE A 265 -1.85 -11.85 8.18
N PRO A 266 -3.00 -12.51 7.99
CA PRO A 266 -4.26 -12.02 8.51
C PRO A 266 -4.30 -12.15 10.04
N ASN A 267 -4.64 -11.05 10.74
CA ASN A 267 -5.01 -11.10 12.15
C ASN A 267 -6.46 -11.57 12.27
N ALA A 268 -6.69 -12.87 12.03
CA ALA A 268 -8.02 -13.45 11.94
C ALA A 268 -8.10 -14.76 12.76
N GLY A 269 -9.23 -14.93 13.46
CA GLY A 269 -9.49 -16.07 14.35
C GLY A 269 -9.73 -17.39 13.61
N ASP A 270 -10.21 -17.29 12.38
CA ASP A 270 -10.66 -18.38 11.51
C ASP A 270 -9.56 -18.97 10.61
N VAL A 271 -8.40 -18.31 10.55
CA VAL A 271 -7.23 -18.78 9.79
C VAL A 271 -6.21 -19.38 10.75
N THR A 272 -5.77 -20.60 10.49
CA THR A 272 -4.71 -21.26 11.27
C THR A 272 -3.32 -20.83 10.80
N VAL A 273 -2.31 -20.90 11.67
CA VAL A 273 -0.90 -20.65 11.31
C VAL A 273 -0.49 -21.48 10.10
N HIS A 274 -0.88 -22.75 10.04
CA HIS A 274 -0.58 -23.59 8.87
C HIS A 274 -1.15 -23.07 7.55
N GLN A 275 -2.40 -22.60 7.55
CA GLN A 275 -3.08 -22.06 6.36
C GLN A 275 -2.45 -20.77 5.84
N THR A 276 -1.75 -20.02 6.71
CA THR A 276 -0.97 -18.86 6.26
C THR A 276 0.25 -19.26 5.40
N GLY A 277 0.67 -20.52 5.43
CA GLY A 277 1.87 -20.99 4.75
C GLY A 277 3.15 -20.93 5.60
N LEU A 278 3.07 -20.38 6.83
CA LEU A 278 4.19 -20.42 7.77
C LEU A 278 4.51 -21.87 8.20
N ARG A 279 5.81 -22.14 8.38
CA ARG A 279 6.38 -23.43 8.79
C ARG A 279 7.36 -23.20 9.94
N ASN A 280 7.93 -24.30 10.44
CA ASN A 280 8.93 -24.21 11.50
C ASN A 280 10.10 -23.32 11.06
N LYS A 281 10.51 -22.38 11.90
CA LYS A 281 11.56 -21.38 11.63
C LYS A 281 11.29 -20.45 10.43
N SER A 282 10.03 -20.25 10.02
CA SER A 282 9.71 -19.21 9.04
C SER A 282 10.03 -17.81 9.56
N ALA A 283 10.65 -16.99 8.72
CA ALA A 283 10.86 -15.57 9.00
C ALA A 283 9.55 -14.78 8.87
N ILE A 284 9.34 -13.82 9.76
CA ILE A 284 8.25 -12.85 9.71
C ILE A 284 8.80 -11.45 9.95
N ASP A 285 8.25 -10.46 9.25
CA ASP A 285 8.56 -9.06 9.47
C ASP A 285 7.43 -8.39 10.23
N VAL A 286 7.80 -7.54 11.19
CA VAL A 286 6.86 -6.82 12.05
C VAL A 286 7.05 -5.32 11.84
N LYS A 287 5.97 -4.64 11.45
CA LYS A 287 5.95 -3.20 11.25
C LYS A 287 5.00 -2.53 12.24
N ASP A 288 5.49 -1.47 12.88
CA ASP A 288 4.69 -0.56 13.70
C ASP A 288 3.94 0.44 12.79
N LEU A 289 2.61 0.43 12.85
CA LEU A 289 1.72 1.33 12.10
C LEU A 289 1.49 2.68 12.81
N GLY A 290 2.05 2.88 14.00
CA GLY A 290 1.79 4.04 14.86
C GLY A 290 0.42 4.00 15.54
N PRO A 291 0.02 5.08 16.25
CA PRO A 291 -1.27 5.14 16.95
C PRO A 291 -2.45 4.85 16.02
N GLN A 292 -3.31 3.92 16.43
CA GLN A 292 -4.49 3.47 15.69
C GLN A 292 -5.78 3.82 16.44
N ILE A 293 -6.87 3.99 15.69
CA ILE A 293 -8.21 4.20 16.22
C ILE A 293 -9.21 3.30 15.50
N ALA A 294 -10.21 2.78 16.23
CA ALA A 294 -11.22 1.90 15.67
C ALA A 294 -12.12 2.64 14.67
N TRP A 295 -12.42 2.02 13.52
CA TRP A 295 -13.29 2.63 12.50
C TRP A 295 -14.65 3.06 13.05
N ARG A 296 -15.24 2.26 13.94
CA ARG A 296 -16.51 2.61 14.60
C ARG A 296 -16.40 3.94 15.35
N THR A 297 -15.33 4.12 16.14
CA THR A 297 -15.10 5.36 16.90
C THR A 297 -14.88 6.55 15.96
N VAL A 298 -14.21 6.33 14.83
CA VAL A 298 -13.97 7.37 13.82
C VAL A 298 -15.29 7.87 13.25
N PHE A 299 -16.16 6.99 12.79
CA PHE A 299 -17.47 7.38 12.25
C PHE A 299 -18.34 8.08 13.29
N VAL A 300 -18.29 7.63 14.56
CA VAL A 300 -18.98 8.32 15.66
C VAL A 300 -18.48 9.76 15.82
N ILE A 301 -17.17 9.99 15.76
CA ILE A 301 -16.62 11.34 15.88
C ILE A 301 -16.93 12.19 14.64
N GLU A 302 -16.91 11.59 13.45
CA GLU A 302 -17.24 12.25 12.19
C GLU A 302 -18.69 12.77 12.17
N TYR A 303 -19.66 11.95 12.59
CA TYR A 303 -21.10 12.25 12.51
C TYR A 303 -21.67 12.94 13.75
N LEU A 304 -20.97 12.92 14.90
CA LEU A 304 -21.39 13.64 16.11
C LEU A 304 -21.50 15.16 15.89
N ALA A 305 -20.63 15.75 15.07
CA ALA A 305 -20.60 17.21 14.91
C ALA A 305 -21.93 17.79 14.41
N PRO A 306 -22.47 17.36 13.25
CA PRO A 306 -23.75 17.87 12.78
C PRO A 306 -24.90 17.63 13.78
N ILE A 307 -24.88 16.51 14.52
CA ILE A 307 -25.90 16.20 15.54
C ILE A 307 -25.91 17.24 16.66
N VAL A 308 -24.74 17.74 17.07
CA VAL A 308 -24.60 18.70 18.16
C VAL A 308 -24.67 20.15 17.66
N ILE A 309 -23.96 20.46 16.58
CA ILE A 309 -23.79 21.84 16.08
C ILE A 309 -25.11 22.41 15.56
N HIS A 310 -25.94 21.61 14.86
CA HIS A 310 -27.20 22.10 14.31
C HIS A 310 -28.19 22.57 15.39
N PRO A 311 -28.54 21.75 16.41
CA PRO A 311 -29.35 22.21 17.53
C PRO A 311 -28.71 23.38 18.29
N LEU A 312 -27.40 23.34 18.51
CA LEU A 312 -26.69 24.41 19.22
C LEU A 312 -26.88 25.75 18.51
N PHE A 313 -26.66 25.81 17.19
CA PHE A 313 -26.86 27.04 16.43
C PHE A 313 -28.33 27.45 16.34
N TYR A 314 -29.25 26.49 16.20
CA TYR A 314 -30.68 26.76 16.14
C TYR A 314 -31.22 27.41 17.43
N TYR A 315 -30.80 26.90 18.60
CA TYR A 315 -31.24 27.46 19.88
C TYR A 315 -30.40 28.68 20.32
N ALA A 316 -29.12 28.76 19.93
CA ALA A 316 -28.26 29.89 20.23
C ALA A 316 -28.41 31.07 19.23
N ARG A 317 -29.43 31.06 18.36
CA ARG A 317 -29.69 32.14 17.39
C ARG A 317 -29.65 33.56 18.00
N PRO A 318 -30.24 33.82 19.18
CA PRO A 318 -30.17 35.16 19.78
C PRO A 318 -28.74 35.60 20.10
N LEU A 319 -27.87 34.68 20.50
CA LEU A 319 -26.47 34.95 20.82
C LEU A 319 -25.62 35.11 19.55
N ILE A 320 -25.85 34.27 18.54
CA ILE A 320 -25.02 34.22 17.32
C ILE A 320 -25.38 35.36 16.35
N TYR A 321 -26.67 35.65 16.17
CA TYR A 321 -27.15 36.61 15.17
C TYR A 321 -27.76 37.87 15.77
N GLY A 322 -27.80 38.01 17.10
CA GLY A 322 -28.39 39.18 17.76
C GLY A 322 -29.89 39.36 17.46
N THR A 323 -30.61 38.26 17.25
CA THR A 323 -32.02 38.28 16.80
C THR A 323 -32.98 37.83 17.90
N SER A 324 -34.12 38.51 18.00
CA SER A 324 -35.26 38.11 18.85
C SER A 324 -36.33 37.34 18.07
N GLU A 325 -36.21 37.28 16.74
CA GLU A 325 -37.19 36.63 15.87
C GLU A 325 -37.16 35.11 16.05
N PRO A 326 -38.31 34.44 16.19
CA PRO A 326 -38.35 32.99 16.29
C PRO A 326 -37.83 32.35 15.00
N PRO A 327 -37.18 31.17 15.08
CA PRO A 327 -36.76 30.44 13.89
C PRO A 327 -37.97 29.99 13.07
N SER A 328 -37.84 29.97 11.74
CA SER A 328 -38.92 29.55 10.85
C SER A 328 -39.18 28.04 10.93
N GLU A 329 -40.38 27.62 10.52
CA GLU A 329 -40.72 26.19 10.41
C GLU A 329 -39.79 25.44 9.43
N LEU A 330 -39.34 26.09 8.36
CA LEU A 330 -38.37 25.50 7.42
C LEU A 330 -36.98 25.34 8.04
N GLN A 331 -36.54 26.28 8.88
CA GLN A 331 -35.28 26.16 9.62
C GLN A 331 -35.35 24.99 10.61
N LYS A 332 -36.49 24.85 11.31
CA LYS A 332 -36.76 23.73 12.21
C LYS A 332 -36.78 22.40 11.47
N LEU A 333 -37.49 22.32 10.35
CA LEU A 333 -37.58 21.12 9.52
C LEU A 333 -36.20 20.73 8.97
N THR A 334 -35.43 21.70 8.46
CA THR A 334 -34.09 21.47 7.94
C THR A 334 -33.15 20.94 9.03
N MET A 335 -33.23 21.50 10.25
CA MET A 335 -32.50 20.97 11.42
C MET A 335 -32.87 19.51 11.67
N ILE A 336 -34.16 19.19 11.71
CA ILE A 336 -34.64 17.82 11.95
C ILE A 336 -34.13 16.88 10.87
N MET A 337 -34.21 17.24 9.59
CA MET A 337 -33.72 16.41 8.48
C MET A 337 -32.22 16.15 8.57
N VAL A 338 -31.41 17.17 8.89
CA VAL A 338 -29.96 16.99 9.02
C VAL A 338 -29.62 16.13 10.24
N VAL A 339 -30.22 16.41 11.40
CA VAL A 339 -29.99 15.62 12.62
C VAL A 339 -30.45 14.18 12.43
N LEU A 340 -31.63 13.94 11.85
CA LEU A 340 -32.13 12.60 11.56
C LEU A 340 -31.21 11.82 10.62
N HIS A 341 -30.67 12.47 9.58
CA HIS A 341 -29.69 11.85 8.69
C HIS A 341 -28.49 11.34 9.50
N PHE A 342 -27.84 12.21 10.28
CA PHE A 342 -26.64 11.83 11.01
C PHE A 342 -26.91 10.87 12.18
N VAL A 343 -28.03 11.00 12.89
CA VAL A 343 -28.44 10.02 13.91
C VAL A 343 -28.64 8.65 13.27
N LYS A 344 -29.30 8.58 12.11
CA LYS A 344 -29.43 7.32 11.36
C LYS A 344 -28.07 6.78 10.93
N ARG A 345 -27.13 7.62 10.49
CA ARG A 345 -25.74 7.22 10.18
C ARG A 345 -24.98 6.67 11.39
N GLU A 346 -25.19 7.24 12.57
CA GLU A 346 -24.63 6.73 13.83
C GLU A 346 -25.20 5.36 14.18
N LEU A 347 -26.53 5.22 14.13
CA LEU A 347 -27.18 3.93 14.39
C LEU A 347 -26.73 2.86 13.38
N GLU A 348 -26.58 3.21 12.11
CA GLU A 348 -26.02 2.31 11.10
C GLU A 348 -24.57 1.93 11.41
N THR A 349 -23.74 2.89 11.83
CA THR A 349 -22.34 2.64 12.21
C THR A 349 -22.24 1.69 13.40
N LEU A 350 -23.12 1.82 14.38
CA LEU A 350 -23.14 1.00 15.59
C LEU A 350 -23.70 -0.40 15.35
N PHE A 351 -24.79 -0.53 14.57
CA PHE A 351 -25.61 -1.75 14.50
C PHE A 351 -25.67 -2.42 13.10
N VAL A 352 -25.31 -1.71 12.03
CA VAL A 352 -25.42 -2.21 10.64
C VAL A 352 -24.04 -2.46 10.03
N HIS A 353 -23.13 -1.50 10.08
CA HIS A 353 -21.85 -1.57 9.39
C HIS A 353 -20.95 -2.67 9.97
N ARG A 354 -20.32 -3.42 9.06
CA ARG A 354 -19.25 -4.36 9.35
C ARG A 354 -18.00 -3.80 8.67
N PHE A 355 -16.91 -3.59 9.41
CA PHE A 355 -15.68 -3.04 8.84
C PHE A 355 -14.72 -4.16 8.45
N SER A 356 -14.04 -4.02 7.30
CA SER A 356 -13.07 -5.02 6.84
C SER A 356 -11.70 -4.86 7.51
N LEU A 357 -11.43 -3.70 8.11
CA LEU A 357 -10.26 -3.44 8.94
C LEU A 357 -10.79 -3.01 10.31
N ALA A 358 -10.10 -3.42 11.38
CA ALA A 358 -10.50 -3.04 12.73
C ALA A 358 -10.22 -1.55 13.01
N THR A 359 -9.11 -1.03 12.49
CA THR A 359 -8.62 0.31 12.81
C THR A 359 -8.10 1.08 11.60
N MET A 360 -7.85 2.38 11.80
CA MET A 360 -7.10 3.26 10.89
C MET A 360 -6.07 4.09 11.67
N PRO A 361 -5.08 4.70 10.99
CA PRO A 361 -4.14 5.63 11.62
C PRO A 361 -4.86 6.81 12.28
N PHE A 362 -4.49 7.12 13.52
CA PHE A 362 -5.16 8.15 14.34
C PHE A 362 -5.21 9.52 13.65
N ARG A 363 -4.12 9.95 12.99
CA ARG A 363 -4.05 11.27 12.32
C ARG A 363 -5.13 11.48 11.27
N ASN A 364 -5.63 10.40 10.65
CA ASN A 364 -6.66 10.49 9.62
C ASN A 364 -8.01 10.96 10.18
N ILE A 365 -8.21 10.94 11.50
CA ILE A 365 -9.45 11.40 12.12
C ILE A 365 -9.73 12.87 11.77
N PHE A 366 -8.71 13.72 11.78
CA PHE A 366 -8.87 15.14 11.49
C PHE A 366 -9.25 15.36 10.03
N LYS A 367 -8.59 14.63 9.11
CA LYS A 367 -8.85 14.72 7.67
C LYS A 367 -10.28 14.26 7.34
N ASN A 368 -10.71 13.13 7.90
CA ASN A 368 -12.04 12.60 7.62
C ASN A 368 -13.14 13.42 8.30
N SER A 369 -12.91 13.89 9.53
CA SER A 369 -13.89 14.65 10.30
C SER A 369 -14.03 16.09 9.81
N ALA A 370 -12.98 16.71 9.28
CA ALA A 370 -13.00 18.11 8.84
C ALA A 370 -14.15 18.41 7.87
N HIS A 371 -14.42 17.50 6.92
CA HIS A 371 -15.52 17.65 5.96
C HIS A 371 -16.88 17.79 6.66
N TYR A 372 -17.20 16.90 7.59
CA TYR A 372 -18.48 16.90 8.30
C TYR A 372 -18.56 18.00 9.36
N TRP A 373 -17.48 18.26 10.09
CA TRP A 373 -17.44 19.30 11.13
C TRP A 373 -17.52 20.70 10.54
N ILE A 374 -16.75 20.98 9.49
CA ILE A 374 -16.66 22.32 8.91
C ILE A 374 -17.81 22.56 7.94
N LEU A 375 -18.00 21.70 6.94
CA LEU A 375 -18.97 21.97 5.87
C LEU A 375 -20.41 21.67 6.30
N SER A 376 -20.66 20.48 6.85
CA SER A 376 -22.01 20.14 7.32
C SER A 376 -22.32 20.73 8.69
N GLY A 377 -21.38 20.77 9.61
CA GLY A 377 -21.60 21.32 10.95
C GLY A 377 -21.65 22.84 10.91
N PHE A 378 -20.49 23.50 10.99
CA PHE A 378 -20.41 24.94 11.17
C PHE A 378 -20.94 25.75 9.99
N ASN A 379 -20.53 25.45 8.76
CA ASN A 379 -20.92 26.22 7.58
C ASN A 379 -22.44 26.14 7.34
N MET A 380 -23.02 24.94 7.22
CA MET A 380 -24.47 24.81 7.02
C MET A 380 -25.26 25.38 8.20
N ALA A 381 -24.91 25.09 9.44
CA ALA A 381 -25.63 25.63 10.59
C ALA A 381 -25.58 27.17 10.61
N TYR A 382 -24.41 27.77 10.40
CA TYR A 382 -24.26 29.22 10.41
C TYR A 382 -25.13 29.91 9.35
N TRP A 383 -25.24 29.36 8.13
CA TRP A 383 -26.00 30.01 7.06
C TRP A 383 -27.49 29.64 7.01
N ILE A 384 -27.87 28.45 7.50
CA ILE A 384 -29.27 28.02 7.51
C ILE A 384 -30.05 28.78 8.59
N TYR A 385 -29.48 28.97 9.77
CA TYR A 385 -30.19 29.53 10.92
C TYR A 385 -30.15 31.06 11.01
N ALA A 386 -29.40 31.72 10.12
CA ALA A 386 -29.38 33.17 10.01
C ALA A 386 -30.80 33.73 9.72
N PRO A 387 -31.20 34.87 10.32
CA PRO A 387 -32.50 35.50 10.05
C PRO A 387 -32.71 35.89 8.58
N THR A 388 -31.62 36.23 7.89
CA THR A 388 -31.61 36.64 6.47
C THR A 388 -31.53 35.44 5.51
N SER A 389 -31.48 34.22 6.04
CA SER A 389 -31.33 33.01 5.25
C SER A 389 -32.53 32.81 4.30
N PRO A 390 -32.32 32.30 3.07
CA PRO A 390 -33.43 31.84 2.24
C PRO A 390 -34.34 30.85 2.97
N THR A 391 -33.78 30.04 3.88
CA THR A 391 -34.53 29.07 4.70
C THR A 391 -35.48 29.73 5.71
N ALA A 392 -35.26 31.00 6.06
CA ALA A 392 -36.15 31.73 6.97
C ALA A 392 -37.45 32.21 6.28
N ARG A 393 -37.51 32.16 4.94
CA ARG A 393 -38.66 32.62 4.14
C ARG A 393 -39.83 31.63 4.20
N PRO A 394 -41.05 32.05 3.84
CA PRO A 394 -42.19 31.14 3.72
C PRO A 394 -41.90 29.99 2.75
N ALA A 395 -42.43 28.81 3.06
CA ALA A 395 -42.22 27.63 2.25
C ALA A 395 -42.88 27.75 0.87
N ASN A 396 -42.17 27.29 -0.15
CA ASN A 396 -42.74 27.01 -1.46
C ASN A 396 -43.30 25.57 -1.44
N PRO A 397 -44.65 25.36 -1.43
CA PRO A 397 -45.22 24.04 -1.15
C PRO A 397 -44.76 22.93 -2.12
N PRO A 398 -44.72 23.14 -3.45
CA PRO A 398 -44.12 22.17 -4.37
C PRO A 398 -42.68 21.76 -4.01
N LEU A 399 -41.80 22.72 -3.75
CA LEU A 399 -40.40 22.42 -3.40
C LEU A 399 -40.29 21.70 -2.05
N LEU A 400 -41.12 22.08 -1.08
CA LEU A 400 -41.17 21.46 0.23
C LEU A 400 -41.57 19.97 0.13
N TYR A 401 -42.70 19.67 -0.53
CA TYR A 401 -43.19 18.30 -0.61
C TYR A 401 -42.29 17.40 -1.46
N LEU A 402 -41.80 17.91 -2.60
CA LEU A 402 -40.85 17.17 -3.43
C LEU A 402 -39.52 16.97 -2.70
N GLY A 403 -39.05 17.97 -1.95
CA GLY A 403 -37.82 17.89 -1.16
C GLY A 403 -37.91 16.84 -0.04
N ILE A 404 -39.02 16.81 0.69
CA ILE A 404 -39.30 15.78 1.70
C ILE A 404 -39.36 14.39 1.05
N ALA A 405 -40.04 14.26 -0.10
CA ALA A 405 -40.12 12.98 -0.81
C ALA A 405 -38.73 12.49 -1.27
N HIS A 406 -37.89 13.37 -1.83
CA HIS A 406 -36.52 13.05 -2.21
C HIS A 406 -35.68 12.63 -1.00
N TYR A 407 -35.83 13.35 0.12
CA TYR A 407 -35.15 13.03 1.37
C TYR A 407 -35.51 11.64 1.87
N VAL A 408 -36.80 11.32 1.99
CA VAL A 408 -37.26 10.02 2.50
C VAL A 408 -36.83 8.87 1.58
N VAL A 409 -36.98 9.02 0.26
CA VAL A 409 -36.55 8.00 -0.70
C VAL A 409 -35.03 7.82 -0.65
N GLY A 410 -34.27 8.90 -0.55
CA GLY A 410 -32.82 8.87 -0.38
C GLY A 410 -32.40 8.17 0.92
N GLU A 411 -33.01 8.50 2.06
CA GLU A 411 -32.67 7.87 3.33
C GLU A 411 -32.95 6.37 3.35
N LEU A 412 -34.12 5.96 2.86
CA LEU A 412 -34.53 4.55 2.81
C LEU A 412 -33.69 3.76 1.79
N GLY A 413 -33.40 4.33 0.62
CA GLY A 413 -32.54 3.71 -0.38
C GLY A 413 -31.08 3.56 0.09
N ASN A 414 -30.58 4.54 0.85
CA ASN A 414 -29.27 4.48 1.48
C ASN A 414 -29.21 3.38 2.55
N LEU A 415 -30.22 3.30 3.42
CA LEU A 415 -30.33 2.24 4.44
C LEU A 415 -30.43 0.85 3.81
N TYR A 416 -31.29 0.69 2.80
CA TYR A 416 -31.42 -0.54 2.03
C TYR A 416 -30.07 -0.98 1.48
N SER A 417 -29.32 -0.05 0.87
CA SER A 417 -28.00 -0.34 0.30
C SER A 417 -27.01 -0.79 1.38
N HIS A 418 -27.04 -0.20 2.57
CA HIS A 418 -26.19 -0.64 3.69
C HIS A 418 -26.58 -2.02 4.23
N LEU A 419 -27.87 -2.34 4.29
CA LEU A 419 -28.33 -3.68 4.70
C LEU A 419 -27.90 -4.75 3.70
N VAL A 420 -27.99 -4.48 2.40
CA VAL A 420 -27.45 -5.38 1.36
C VAL A 420 -25.95 -5.58 1.55
N LEU A 421 -25.18 -4.50 1.73
CA LEU A 421 -23.73 -4.57 1.93
C LEU A 421 -23.34 -5.30 3.23
N LYS A 422 -24.12 -5.17 4.31
CA LYS A 422 -23.94 -5.92 5.55
C LYS A 422 -24.10 -7.42 5.33
N ASN A 423 -25.11 -7.81 4.56
CA ASN A 423 -25.48 -9.21 4.33
C ASN A 423 -24.50 -9.95 3.40
N LEU A 424 -23.64 -9.23 2.67
CA LEU A 424 -22.54 -9.83 1.92
C LEU A 424 -21.46 -10.46 2.81
N ARG A 425 -21.48 -10.18 4.12
CA ARG A 425 -20.49 -10.69 5.07
C ARG A 425 -21.20 -11.53 6.11
N LYS A 426 -20.65 -12.67 6.51
CA LYS A 426 -21.06 -13.34 7.75
C LYS A 426 -20.62 -12.52 8.98
N PRO A 427 -21.30 -12.63 10.14
CA PRO A 427 -20.83 -11.99 11.37
C PRO A 427 -19.37 -12.40 11.67
N GLY A 428 -18.47 -11.43 11.81
CA GLY A 428 -17.04 -11.68 12.07
C GLY A 428 -16.18 -12.01 10.84
N GLY A 429 -16.77 -12.28 9.67
CA GLY A 429 -16.03 -12.62 8.46
C GLY A 429 -15.55 -11.41 7.64
N THR A 430 -14.45 -11.58 6.91
CA THR A 430 -13.91 -10.61 5.94
C THR A 430 -14.29 -10.90 4.49
N GLU A 431 -15.18 -11.88 4.27
CA GLU A 431 -15.66 -12.29 2.94
C GLU A 431 -16.16 -11.09 2.12
N ARG A 432 -15.84 -11.08 0.83
CA ARG A 432 -16.24 -10.02 -0.11
C ARG A 432 -17.07 -10.65 -1.21
N GLY A 433 -18.24 -10.07 -1.47
CA GLY A 433 -19.15 -10.49 -2.53
C GLY A 433 -19.55 -9.32 -3.43
N ILE A 434 -20.20 -9.64 -4.55
CA ILE A 434 -20.73 -8.64 -5.47
C ILE A 434 -22.15 -8.26 -5.01
N PRO A 435 -22.41 -7.01 -4.61
CA PRO A 435 -23.76 -6.59 -4.19
C PRO A 435 -24.73 -6.61 -5.36
N GLN A 436 -25.94 -7.11 -5.10
CA GLN A 436 -27.04 -7.20 -6.06
C GLN A 436 -28.30 -6.57 -5.47
N GLY A 437 -29.24 -6.19 -6.33
CA GLY A 437 -30.54 -5.64 -5.94
C GLY A 437 -30.75 -4.18 -6.37
N LEU A 438 -31.71 -3.52 -5.74
CA LEU A 438 -32.15 -2.17 -6.12
C LEU A 438 -30.98 -1.17 -6.12
N GLY A 439 -30.84 -0.41 -7.21
CA GLY A 439 -29.74 0.54 -7.44
C GLY A 439 -28.40 -0.11 -7.83
N PHE A 440 -28.06 -1.29 -7.29
CA PHE A 440 -26.84 -2.01 -7.63
C PHE A 440 -26.81 -2.49 -9.08
N ASN A 441 -27.95 -2.66 -9.75
CA ASN A 441 -27.95 -2.99 -11.18
C ASN A 441 -27.62 -1.79 -12.09
N VAL A 442 -27.73 -0.56 -11.57
CA VAL A 442 -27.59 0.68 -12.33
C VAL A 442 -26.22 1.33 -12.08
N VAL A 443 -25.82 1.41 -10.81
CA VAL A 443 -24.58 2.07 -10.38
C VAL A 443 -23.75 1.16 -9.48
N THR A 444 -22.46 1.46 -9.36
CA THR A 444 -21.55 0.73 -8.46
C THR A 444 -21.86 0.99 -6.99
N CYS A 445 -22.14 2.24 -6.63
CA CYS A 445 -22.31 2.69 -5.24
C CYS A 445 -23.70 3.33 -5.04
N PRO A 446 -24.79 2.55 -5.02
CA PRO A 446 -26.14 3.11 -4.85
C PRO A 446 -26.34 3.76 -3.48
N ASN A 447 -25.60 3.32 -2.45
CA ASN A 447 -25.62 4.00 -1.15
C ASN A 447 -25.21 5.48 -1.28
N TYR A 448 -24.21 5.80 -2.11
CA TYR A 448 -23.79 7.18 -2.37
C TYR A 448 -24.80 7.93 -3.24
N MET A 449 -25.40 7.26 -4.22
CA MET A 449 -26.45 7.84 -5.07
C MET A 449 -27.65 8.30 -4.23
N PHE A 450 -28.13 7.43 -3.35
CA PHE A 450 -29.26 7.71 -2.46
C PHE A 450 -28.91 8.75 -1.39
N GLU A 451 -27.65 8.78 -0.92
CA GLU A 451 -27.18 9.84 -0.03
C GLU A 451 -27.22 11.21 -0.71
N ILE A 452 -26.74 11.32 -1.96
CA ILE A 452 -26.83 12.55 -2.75
C ILE A 452 -28.30 12.96 -2.95
N MET A 453 -29.19 12.00 -3.27
CA MET A 453 -30.62 12.25 -3.40
C MET A 453 -31.24 12.81 -2.11
N ALA A 454 -30.86 12.25 -0.96
CA ALA A 454 -31.34 12.75 0.32
C ALA A 454 -30.92 14.20 0.56
N TRP A 455 -29.66 14.53 0.29
CA TRP A 455 -29.13 15.88 0.44
C TRP A 455 -29.71 16.88 -0.57
N VAL A 456 -30.00 16.45 -1.81
CA VAL A 456 -30.78 17.27 -2.76
C VAL A 456 -32.16 17.59 -2.17
N GLY A 457 -32.80 16.63 -1.50
CA GLY A 457 -34.04 16.87 -0.75
C GLY A 457 -33.87 17.95 0.32
N VAL A 458 -32.80 17.91 1.12
CA VAL A 458 -32.46 18.95 2.10
C VAL A 458 -32.26 20.31 1.41
N LEU A 459 -31.57 20.36 0.27
CA LEU A 459 -31.36 21.59 -0.50
C LEU A 459 -32.68 22.17 -1.03
N MET A 460 -33.63 21.33 -1.46
CA MET A 460 -34.94 21.79 -1.93
C MET A 460 -35.76 22.43 -0.81
N VAL A 461 -35.65 21.90 0.41
CA VAL A 461 -36.33 22.43 1.61
C VAL A 461 -35.63 23.69 2.13
N SER A 462 -34.29 23.69 2.22
CA SER A 462 -33.52 24.80 2.78
C SER A 462 -33.33 25.95 1.80
N TRP A 463 -33.29 25.64 0.50
CA TRP A 463 -32.91 26.53 -0.60
C TRP A 463 -31.66 27.37 -0.32
N ASN A 464 -30.66 26.75 0.31
CA ASN A 464 -29.48 27.43 0.85
C ASN A 464 -28.19 27.07 0.08
N LEU A 465 -27.41 28.08 -0.30
CA LEU A 465 -26.14 27.91 -1.03
C LEU A 465 -25.10 27.12 -0.23
N SER A 466 -25.12 27.23 1.10
CA SER A 466 -24.24 26.46 1.98
C SER A 466 -24.51 24.96 1.91
N THR A 467 -25.79 24.57 1.80
CA THR A 467 -26.19 23.18 1.55
C THR A 467 -25.73 22.70 0.17
N LEU A 468 -25.86 23.53 -0.86
CA LEU A 468 -25.37 23.20 -2.20
C LEU A 468 -23.84 23.01 -2.22
N LEU A 469 -23.09 23.89 -1.55
CA LEU A 469 -21.64 23.76 -1.43
C LEU A 469 -21.26 22.42 -0.77
N PHE A 470 -21.93 22.07 0.33
CA PHE A 470 -21.71 20.79 1.00
C PHE A 470 -22.00 19.61 0.07
N ILE A 471 -23.09 19.64 -0.70
CA ILE A 471 -23.44 18.58 -1.66
C ILE A 471 -22.37 18.43 -2.73
N VAL A 472 -21.90 19.54 -3.32
CA VAL A 472 -20.89 19.51 -4.38
C VAL A 472 -19.58 18.90 -3.89
N VAL A 473 -19.08 19.37 -2.74
CA VAL A 473 -17.84 18.85 -2.16
C VAL A 473 -17.99 17.38 -1.74
N SER A 474 -19.10 17.03 -1.09
CA SER A 474 -19.39 15.64 -0.69
C SER A 474 -19.48 14.71 -1.90
N THR A 475 -20.15 15.15 -2.96
CA THR A 475 -20.33 14.35 -4.19
C THR A 475 -19.00 14.09 -4.89
N ALA A 476 -18.12 15.10 -4.95
CA ALA A 476 -16.78 14.93 -5.52
C ALA A 476 -15.96 13.87 -4.73
N GLN A 477 -15.99 13.96 -3.40
CA GLN A 477 -15.30 13.00 -2.52
C GLN A 477 -15.87 11.59 -2.65
N LEU A 478 -17.20 11.44 -2.60
CA LEU A 478 -17.89 10.17 -2.81
C LEU A 478 -17.57 9.59 -4.19
N GLY A 479 -17.50 10.45 -5.21
CA GLY A 479 -17.12 10.10 -6.59
C GLY A 479 -15.74 9.46 -6.68
N ALA A 480 -14.74 10.09 -6.04
CA ALA A 480 -13.39 9.56 -5.98
C ALA A 480 -13.34 8.17 -5.29
N TRP A 481 -14.05 8.01 -4.17
CA TRP A 481 -14.16 6.73 -3.47
C TRP A 481 -14.91 5.66 -4.26
N GLY A 482 -15.99 6.05 -4.95
CA GLY A 482 -16.76 5.17 -5.82
C GLY A 482 -15.91 4.62 -6.95
N LYS A 483 -15.10 5.46 -7.60
CA LYS A 483 -14.19 5.04 -8.68
C LYS A 483 -13.13 4.07 -8.17
N LYS A 484 -12.56 4.32 -6.99
CA LYS A 484 -11.62 3.39 -6.32
C LYS A 484 -12.32 2.04 -6.01
N LYS A 485 -13.59 2.06 -5.58
CA LYS A 485 -14.37 0.83 -5.33
C LYS A 485 -14.65 0.05 -6.62
N GLU A 486 -15.05 0.72 -7.70
CA GLU A 486 -15.30 0.10 -9.01
C GLU A 486 -14.05 -0.60 -9.56
N ARG A 487 -12.89 0.09 -9.53
CA ARG A 487 -11.61 -0.50 -9.97
C ARG A 487 -11.26 -1.75 -9.17
N ARG A 488 -11.48 -1.72 -7.85
CA ARG A 488 -11.22 -2.86 -6.97
C ARG A 488 -12.14 -4.04 -7.27
N TYR A 489 -13.44 -3.82 -7.49
CA TYR A 489 -14.35 -4.91 -7.86
C TYR A 489 -13.95 -5.59 -9.17
N ARG A 490 -13.50 -4.82 -10.16
CA ARG A 490 -12.97 -5.39 -11.41
C ARG A 490 -11.71 -6.23 -11.18
N LYS A 491 -10.76 -5.74 -10.37
CA LYS A 491 -9.52 -6.45 -10.05
C LYS A 491 -9.79 -7.73 -9.25
N GLU A 492 -10.72 -7.67 -8.30
CA GLU A 492 -10.96 -8.75 -7.35
C GLU A 492 -11.85 -9.86 -7.90
N PHE A 493 -12.84 -9.52 -8.73
CA PHE A 493 -13.84 -10.49 -9.20
C PHE A 493 -13.71 -10.85 -10.69
N GLY A 494 -12.81 -10.20 -11.43
CA GLY A 494 -12.57 -10.49 -12.85
C GLY A 494 -13.88 -10.55 -13.65
N ASP A 495 -14.07 -11.64 -14.39
CA ASP A 495 -15.23 -11.86 -15.27
C ASP A 495 -16.56 -12.00 -14.51
N LYS A 496 -16.53 -12.31 -13.21
CA LYS A 496 -17.75 -12.40 -12.39
C LYS A 496 -18.39 -11.03 -12.17
N TYR A 497 -17.60 -9.94 -12.28
CA TYR A 497 -18.09 -8.58 -12.13
C TYR A 497 -18.23 -7.86 -13.46
N LYS A 498 -19.48 -7.64 -13.88
CA LYS A 498 -19.76 -6.83 -15.07
C LYS A 498 -19.48 -5.36 -14.77
N ARG A 499 -18.53 -4.78 -15.52
CA ARG A 499 -18.22 -3.35 -15.47
C ARG A 499 -19.49 -2.52 -15.63
N LYS A 500 -19.71 -1.57 -14.72
CA LYS A 500 -20.85 -0.66 -14.80
C LYS A 500 -20.49 0.59 -15.57
N ARG A 501 -21.48 1.14 -16.26
CA ARG A 501 -21.34 2.40 -17.00
C ARG A 501 -21.27 3.60 -16.07
N PHE A 502 -21.94 3.52 -14.91
CA PHE A 502 -22.05 4.58 -13.94
C PHE A 502 -21.60 4.11 -12.55
N VAL A 503 -20.87 4.96 -11.85
CA VAL A 503 -20.33 4.68 -10.51
C VAL A 503 -21.31 5.11 -9.43
N ILE A 504 -21.92 6.30 -9.56
CA ILE A 504 -22.81 6.89 -8.55
C ILE A 504 -24.05 7.55 -9.18
N LEU A 505 -23.91 8.31 -10.25
CA LEU A 505 -25.00 9.09 -10.84
C LEU A 505 -25.39 8.48 -12.21
N PRO A 506 -26.57 7.84 -12.31
CA PRO A 506 -27.05 7.28 -13.57
C PRO A 506 -27.07 8.35 -14.67
N GLY A 507 -26.48 8.04 -15.83
CA GLY A 507 -26.44 8.96 -16.97
C GLY A 507 -25.31 10.00 -16.92
N VAL A 508 -24.60 10.14 -15.80
CA VAL A 508 -23.56 11.17 -15.62
C VAL A 508 -22.21 10.57 -15.24
N PHE A 509 -22.14 9.83 -14.13
CA PHE A 509 -20.88 9.38 -13.53
C PHE A 509 -20.94 8.00 -12.89
#